data_AF-A0A9R1CK84-F1
#
_entry.id   AF-A0A9R1CK84-F1
#
_cell.length_a   1.000
_cell.length_b   1.000
_cell.length_c   1.000
_cell.angle_alpha   90.00
_cell.angle_beta   90.00
_cell.angle_gamma   90.00
#
_symmetry.space_group_name_H-M   'P 1'
#
loop_
_entity.id
_entity.type
_entity.pdbx_description
1 polymer ?
#
loop_
_entity_poly.entity_id
_entity_poly.type
_entity_poly.pdbx_seq_one_letter_code
_entity_poly.pdbx_strand_id
1 'polypeptide(L)'
;MKNLTVLVTLLSSLLLLTPVTFAAQEEQKIVIPSQIRGLNPSLYDKYEPSKSGLFHCLDNSKTIPFSAINDDYCDCPDGSDEPGTAACSNGLFWCKNKGHIPGSVRKSRVNDGLCEPECCDGSDEWATGACPNNCEVVGKEWRAAKEASEKIRKTGAKVRGTYIKWAQGEKKRLEEDLARKRQELVTKEQEVAKAKAILEKTEAHSQEDLERKKKSPVYISLLSHRLALARLRSKTNRLETEIESLHSLLREMAKGYNPNYQDMAVKAAVVGYEELTGIKYREGGSEGETEVKKEEQEEGDREEEITEQELEALEKEDFEALLLSDTTDENEEDDEDDGTGLLWKLDEYIPDSLYGSWEHVRDVAIDWMIRFGLAGRSKTKTSSGDGPQVAAAREKHRLLNNELVKLNGAIRDTEDTLKNMEFHYGREGEWKKLDGSCVDKVVGDYTYELCFFGKATQRSNKDKSSNNLGSFNQWNTAADQGSLGYYSQQLYKNGAKCWNGPNRSVTVDLSCGTSNALISVSEPEKCEYRFKVTSPAICWPEAPGSPTDEVKVKQEL
;
A
#
# COMPACT_ATOMS: atom_id res chain seq x y z
N MET A 1 59.28 -80.40 26.26
CA MET A 1 59.14 -81.87 26.34
C MET A 1 59.19 -82.42 24.91
N LYS A 2 60.22 -83.24 24.63
CA LYS A 2 60.35 -84.29 23.58
C LYS A 2 60.07 -83.84 22.12
N ASN A 3 61.11 -83.65 21.31
CA ASN A 3 61.82 -84.68 20.49
C ASN A 3 60.95 -85.11 19.28
N LEU A 4 61.44 -85.32 18.06
CA LEU A 4 62.53 -86.24 17.71
C LEU A 4 62.75 -86.25 16.16
N THR A 5 64.03 -86.27 15.72
CA THR A 5 64.64 -87.03 14.57
C THR A 5 64.16 -86.82 13.12
N VAL A 6 64.97 -86.41 12.13
CA VAL A 6 66.24 -86.97 11.53
C VAL A 6 66.00 -88.17 10.59
N LEU A 7 66.39 -88.02 9.31
CA LEU A 7 67.05 -89.00 8.37
C LEU A 7 67.12 -88.33 6.96
N VAL A 8 68.23 -87.90 6.33
CA VAL A 8 69.38 -88.60 5.68
C VAL A 8 68.91 -89.75 4.76
N THR A 9 69.10 -89.82 3.42
CA THR A 9 70.33 -89.92 2.58
C THR A 9 70.00 -89.98 1.05
N LEU A 10 70.72 -89.20 0.24
CA LEU A 10 71.52 -89.57 -0.97
C LEU A 10 70.98 -90.53 -2.07
N LEU A 11 70.94 -90.05 -3.33
CA LEU A 11 71.50 -90.75 -4.52
C LEU A 11 71.58 -89.85 -5.79
N SER A 12 72.80 -89.80 -6.34
CA SER A 12 73.29 -89.39 -7.68
C SER A 12 72.34 -89.75 -8.85
N SER A 13 72.29 -89.13 -10.04
CA SER A 13 73.32 -88.42 -10.84
C SER A 13 72.73 -87.88 -12.17
N LEU A 14 73.31 -86.78 -12.68
CA LEU A 14 73.57 -86.43 -14.10
C LEU A 14 72.42 -85.99 -15.04
N LEU A 15 72.39 -84.70 -15.44
CA LEU A 15 72.68 -84.22 -16.81
C LEU A 15 72.37 -82.70 -17.00
N LEU A 16 73.33 -82.04 -17.69
CA LEU A 16 73.21 -80.85 -18.57
C LEU A 16 73.22 -79.42 -18.00
N LEU A 17 74.22 -78.68 -18.50
CA LEU A 17 74.44 -77.25 -18.38
C LEU A 17 73.27 -76.42 -18.96
N THR A 18 72.80 -75.45 -18.19
CA THR A 18 72.50 -74.08 -18.67
C THR A 18 72.82 -73.10 -17.53
N PRO A 19 73.49 -71.96 -17.79
CA PRO A 19 73.58 -70.91 -16.79
C PRO A 19 72.22 -70.22 -16.73
N VAL A 20 71.38 -70.58 -15.76
CA VAL A 20 70.26 -69.73 -15.37
C VAL A 20 70.89 -68.52 -14.69
N THR A 21 71.08 -67.45 -15.46
CA THR A 21 71.20 -66.12 -14.89
C THR A 21 69.92 -65.87 -14.11
N PHE A 22 70.01 -65.92 -12.79
CA PHE A 22 69.06 -65.24 -11.93
C PHE A 22 69.16 -63.75 -12.26
N ALA A 23 68.36 -63.31 -13.23
CA ALA A 23 68.00 -61.91 -13.32
C ALA A 23 67.30 -61.60 -12.00
N ALA A 24 67.92 -60.73 -11.21
CA ALA A 24 67.24 -60.09 -10.10
C ALA A 24 65.96 -59.46 -10.69
N GLN A 25 64.80 -60.03 -10.36
CA GLN A 25 63.55 -59.32 -10.58
C GLN A 25 63.62 -58.10 -9.66
N GLU A 26 63.80 -56.93 -10.27
CA GLU A 26 63.43 -55.68 -9.61
C GLU A 26 61.95 -55.80 -9.24
N GLU A 27 61.66 -55.89 -7.95
CA GLU A 27 60.32 -55.66 -7.45
C GLU A 27 59.92 -54.25 -7.88
N GLN A 28 59.07 -54.14 -8.92
CA GLN A 28 58.46 -52.88 -9.31
C GLN A 28 57.69 -52.33 -8.11
N LYS A 29 58.21 -51.28 -7.48
CA LYS A 29 57.49 -50.52 -6.44
C LYS A 29 56.13 -50.12 -7.01
N ILE A 30 55.06 -50.64 -6.42
CA ILE A 30 53.70 -50.25 -6.76
C ILE A 30 53.54 -48.78 -6.34
N VAL A 31 53.65 -47.85 -7.28
CA VAL A 31 53.43 -46.42 -7.01
C VAL A 31 51.93 -46.21 -6.83
N ILE A 32 51.56 -45.66 -5.67
CA ILE A 32 50.16 -45.36 -5.36
C ILE A 32 49.87 -43.96 -5.91
N PRO A 33 48.81 -43.76 -6.73
CA PRO A 33 48.48 -42.44 -7.30
C PRO A 33 48.36 -41.31 -6.26
N SER A 34 48.02 -41.65 -5.01
CA SER A 34 47.94 -40.71 -3.88
C SER A 34 49.29 -40.08 -3.48
N GLN A 35 50.41 -40.66 -3.92
CA GLN A 35 51.77 -40.18 -3.67
C GLN A 35 52.24 -39.17 -4.73
N ILE A 36 51.54 -39.06 -5.87
CA ILE A 36 51.85 -38.08 -6.91
C ILE A 36 51.55 -36.68 -6.37
N ARG A 37 52.56 -35.80 -6.43
CA ARG A 37 52.46 -34.40 -5.96
C ARG A 37 51.57 -33.59 -6.90
N GLY A 38 50.77 -32.68 -6.34
CA GLY A 38 49.92 -31.77 -7.11
C GLY A 38 48.73 -32.44 -7.83
N LEU A 39 48.53 -33.75 -7.65
CA LEU A 39 47.45 -34.49 -8.32
C LEU A 39 46.12 -34.37 -7.56
N ASN A 40 45.07 -33.95 -8.27
CA ASN A 40 43.71 -33.90 -7.77
C ASN A 40 43.17 -35.33 -7.50
N PRO A 41 42.56 -35.60 -6.33
CA PRO A 41 41.95 -36.90 -6.01
C PRO A 41 40.96 -37.42 -7.04
N SER A 42 40.26 -36.54 -7.77
CA SER A 42 39.31 -36.91 -8.82
C SER A 42 39.98 -37.55 -10.04
N LEU A 43 41.29 -37.39 -10.19
CA LEU A 43 42.08 -37.93 -11.31
C LEU A 43 42.84 -39.20 -10.92
N TYR A 44 42.78 -39.68 -9.68
CA TYR A 44 43.56 -40.85 -9.24
C TYR A 44 43.33 -42.09 -10.10
N ASP A 45 42.09 -42.35 -10.52
CA ASP A 45 41.73 -43.48 -11.38
C ASP A 45 42.44 -43.45 -12.75
N LYS A 46 42.80 -42.25 -13.23
CA LYS A 46 43.47 -42.06 -14.54
C LYS A 46 45.00 -42.19 -14.45
N TYR A 47 45.55 -42.13 -13.26
CA TYR A 47 47.00 -42.19 -13.00
C TYR A 47 47.42 -43.53 -12.35
N GLU A 48 46.55 -44.54 -12.38
CA GLU A 48 46.91 -45.88 -11.93
C GLU A 48 47.99 -46.50 -12.85
N PRO A 49 49.05 -47.10 -12.28
CA PRO A 49 50.13 -47.66 -13.08
C PRO A 49 49.63 -48.87 -13.89
N SER A 50 49.77 -48.81 -15.21
CA SER A 50 49.58 -49.99 -16.07
C SER A 50 50.63 -51.06 -15.74
N LYS A 51 50.31 -52.35 -15.94
CA LYS A 51 51.22 -53.49 -15.69
C LYS A 51 52.54 -53.40 -16.46
N SER A 52 52.62 -52.53 -17.47
CA SER A 52 53.80 -52.23 -18.29
C SER A 52 54.60 -51.00 -17.85
N GLY A 53 54.18 -50.27 -16.80
CA GLY A 53 54.86 -49.04 -16.36
C GLY A 53 54.74 -47.87 -17.34
N LEU A 54 53.72 -47.87 -18.20
CA LEU A 54 53.44 -46.81 -19.16
C LEU A 54 52.24 -45.97 -18.70
N PHE A 55 52.32 -44.66 -18.93
CA PHE A 55 51.27 -43.67 -18.70
C PHE A 55 50.80 -43.10 -20.04
N HIS A 56 49.49 -42.98 -20.20
CA HIS A 56 48.88 -42.35 -21.37
C HIS A 56 48.47 -40.92 -20.99
N CYS A 57 48.90 -39.92 -21.77
CA CYS A 57 48.43 -38.54 -21.57
C CYS A 57 46.90 -38.50 -21.60
N LEU A 58 46.27 -37.62 -20.84
CA LEU A 58 44.81 -37.59 -20.68
C LEU A 58 44.04 -37.34 -22.00
N ASP A 59 44.68 -36.65 -22.95
CA ASP A 59 44.19 -36.41 -24.31
C ASP A 59 44.43 -37.57 -25.31
N ASN A 60 44.99 -38.70 -24.86
CA ASN A 60 45.43 -39.83 -25.70
C ASN A 60 46.48 -39.47 -26.77
N SER A 61 47.16 -38.33 -26.63
CA SER A 61 48.10 -37.82 -27.64
C SER A 61 49.42 -38.60 -27.68
N LYS A 62 49.96 -38.99 -26.53
CA LYS A 62 51.25 -39.66 -26.39
C LYS A 62 51.21 -40.66 -25.23
N THR A 63 52.04 -41.69 -25.32
CA THR A 63 52.29 -42.66 -24.24
C THR A 63 53.73 -42.47 -23.77
N ILE A 64 53.90 -42.23 -22.47
CA ILE A 64 55.17 -41.93 -21.83
C ILE A 64 55.47 -42.98 -20.75
N PRO A 65 56.74 -43.20 -20.37
CA PRO A 65 57.03 -44.04 -19.21
C PRO A 65 56.49 -43.37 -17.94
N PHE A 66 56.02 -44.16 -16.97
CA PHE A 66 55.50 -43.65 -15.69
C PHE A 66 56.57 -42.87 -14.88
N SER A 67 57.85 -43.08 -15.18
CA SER A 67 58.97 -42.32 -14.62
C SER A 67 59.04 -40.86 -15.10
N ALA A 68 58.40 -40.53 -16.22
CA ALA A 68 58.34 -39.17 -16.79
C ALA A 68 57.15 -38.37 -16.22
N ILE A 69 56.67 -38.73 -15.02
CA ILE A 69 55.65 -37.97 -14.31
C ILE A 69 56.36 -37.15 -13.23
N ASN A 70 56.17 -35.83 -13.24
CA ASN A 70 56.88 -34.87 -12.39
C ASN A 70 58.40 -34.91 -12.57
N ASP A 71 58.88 -34.98 -13.81
CA ASP A 71 60.31 -34.99 -14.15
C ASP A 71 60.86 -33.62 -14.60
N ASP A 72 60.09 -32.55 -14.39
CA ASP A 72 60.38 -31.18 -14.81
C ASP A 72 60.49 -31.00 -16.33
N TYR A 73 59.94 -31.93 -17.13
CA TYR A 73 59.88 -31.83 -18.58
C TYR A 73 58.44 -31.98 -19.10
N CYS A 74 58.02 -31.07 -19.98
CA CYS A 74 56.67 -31.12 -20.56
C CYS A 74 56.64 -32.04 -21.79
N ASP A 75 56.37 -33.31 -21.55
CA ASP A 75 56.24 -34.41 -22.49
C ASP A 75 54.85 -34.54 -23.11
N CYS A 76 53.80 -34.24 -22.35
CA CYS A 76 52.41 -34.22 -22.82
C CYS A 76 52.00 -32.79 -23.23
N PRO A 77 51.39 -32.58 -24.41
CA PRO A 77 50.95 -31.25 -24.85
C PRO A 77 49.83 -30.65 -23.96
N ASP A 78 49.10 -31.49 -23.24
CA ASP A 78 48.06 -31.15 -22.26
C ASP A 78 48.63 -30.87 -20.85
N GLY A 79 49.89 -31.23 -20.60
CA GLY A 79 50.55 -31.07 -19.31
C GLY A 79 50.06 -32.04 -18.22
N SER A 80 49.48 -33.17 -18.60
CA SER A 80 49.01 -34.21 -17.65
C SER A 80 50.13 -34.99 -16.97
N ASP A 81 51.30 -35.03 -17.58
CA ASP A 81 52.55 -35.58 -17.06
C ASP A 81 53.10 -34.82 -15.85
N GLU A 82 52.91 -33.50 -15.78
CA GLU A 82 53.51 -32.64 -14.76
C GLU A 82 52.47 -32.02 -13.80
N PRO A 83 51.73 -32.80 -12.97
CA PRO A 83 50.76 -32.25 -12.01
C PRO A 83 51.43 -31.52 -10.83
N GLY A 84 52.70 -31.81 -10.55
CA GLY A 84 53.44 -31.39 -9.35
C GLY A 84 54.56 -30.37 -9.59
N THR A 85 54.80 -29.98 -10.84
CA THR A 85 55.90 -29.09 -11.26
C THR A 85 55.37 -27.94 -12.14
N ALA A 86 56.24 -26.95 -12.39
CA ALA A 86 55.95 -25.80 -13.24
C ALA A 86 56.36 -25.99 -14.71
N ALA A 87 56.80 -27.19 -15.12
CA ALA A 87 57.40 -27.42 -16.44
C ALA A 87 56.43 -27.23 -17.61
N CYS A 88 55.15 -27.53 -17.39
CA CYS A 88 54.09 -27.22 -18.35
C CYS A 88 53.40 -25.89 -18.01
N SER A 89 53.27 -25.03 -19.03
CA SER A 89 52.59 -23.74 -18.91
C SER A 89 51.08 -23.84 -18.63
N ASN A 90 50.49 -25.00 -18.90
CA ASN A 90 49.08 -25.29 -18.72
C ASN A 90 48.85 -26.28 -17.55
N GLY A 91 47.83 -25.97 -16.73
CA GLY A 91 47.34 -26.84 -15.67
C GLY A 91 47.31 -26.22 -14.28
N LEU A 92 46.68 -26.94 -13.36
CA LEU A 92 46.50 -26.58 -11.95
C LEU A 92 47.27 -27.56 -11.07
N PHE A 93 47.92 -27.03 -10.04
CA PHE A 93 48.56 -27.79 -8.97
C PHE A 93 47.59 -27.89 -7.79
N TRP A 94 47.33 -29.12 -7.32
CA TRP A 94 46.41 -29.37 -6.22
C TRP A 94 47.12 -29.43 -4.86
N CYS A 95 46.73 -28.53 -3.95
CA CYS A 95 47.16 -28.52 -2.56
C CYS A 95 46.18 -29.29 -1.69
N LYS A 96 46.68 -30.27 -0.93
CA LYS A 96 45.84 -31.13 -0.08
C LYS A 96 45.31 -30.38 1.14
N ASN A 97 46.04 -29.37 1.63
CA ASN A 97 45.65 -28.48 2.72
C ASN A 97 45.04 -29.21 3.92
N LYS A 98 45.75 -30.20 4.48
CA LYS A 98 45.24 -30.99 5.62
C LYS A 98 44.86 -30.07 6.78
N GLY A 99 43.59 -30.11 7.19
CA GLY A 99 43.04 -29.24 8.24
C GLY A 99 42.24 -28.04 7.71
N HIS A 100 42.30 -27.76 6.40
CA HIS A 100 41.52 -26.75 5.70
C HIS A 100 40.88 -27.34 4.41
N ILE A 101 40.23 -26.50 3.60
CA ILE A 101 39.68 -26.89 2.29
C ILE A 101 40.85 -27.06 1.31
N PRO A 102 40.85 -28.12 0.48
CA PRO A 102 41.86 -28.26 -0.56
C PRO A 102 41.76 -27.12 -1.59
N GLY A 103 42.92 -26.66 -2.05
CA GLY A 103 43.05 -25.54 -2.98
C GLY A 103 43.73 -25.96 -4.27
N SER A 104 43.57 -25.13 -5.30
CA SER A 104 44.21 -25.33 -6.60
C SER A 104 44.93 -24.04 -6.97
N VAL A 105 46.23 -24.12 -7.27
CA VAL A 105 47.03 -22.99 -7.75
C VAL A 105 47.46 -23.21 -9.19
N ARG A 106 47.84 -22.15 -9.91
CA ARG A 106 48.38 -22.31 -11.27
C ARG A 106 49.79 -22.91 -11.18
N LYS A 107 50.14 -23.82 -12.11
CA LYS A 107 51.48 -24.43 -12.15
C LYS A 107 52.62 -23.41 -12.29
N SER A 108 52.37 -22.27 -12.94
CA SER A 108 53.34 -21.18 -13.05
C SER A 108 53.73 -20.54 -11.71
N ARG A 109 52.97 -20.80 -10.64
CA ARG A 109 53.22 -20.30 -9.28
C ARG A 109 53.79 -21.38 -8.35
N VAL A 110 54.18 -22.53 -8.90
CA VAL A 110 54.83 -23.59 -8.14
C VAL A 110 56.34 -23.33 -8.18
N ASN A 111 56.97 -23.22 -7.02
CA ASN A 111 58.40 -22.91 -6.86
C ASN A 111 58.81 -21.54 -7.44
N ASP A 112 57.96 -20.52 -7.35
CA ASP A 112 58.26 -19.14 -7.74
C ASP A 112 58.83 -18.29 -6.58
N GLY A 113 58.87 -18.85 -5.36
CA GLY A 113 59.39 -18.23 -4.15
C GLY A 113 58.36 -17.43 -3.36
N LEU A 114 57.09 -17.44 -3.76
CA LEU A 114 55.98 -16.78 -3.07
C LEU A 114 55.00 -17.83 -2.51
N CYS A 115 54.56 -17.64 -1.28
CA CYS A 115 53.57 -18.53 -0.66
C CYS A 115 52.16 -18.13 -1.08
N GLU A 116 51.44 -19.01 -1.75
CA GLU A 116 50.07 -18.74 -2.21
C GLU A 116 49.04 -18.95 -1.07
N PRO A 117 48.05 -18.05 -0.92
CA PRO A 117 47.05 -18.14 0.14
C PRO A 117 46.12 -19.35 0.00
N GLU A 118 45.95 -19.86 -1.23
CA GLU A 118 45.16 -21.04 -1.55
C GLU A 118 45.87 -22.35 -1.15
N CYS A 119 47.19 -22.30 -0.90
CA CYS A 119 48.04 -23.44 -0.54
C CYS A 119 48.60 -23.28 0.88
N CYS A 120 47.73 -23.36 1.89
CA CYS A 120 48.11 -23.17 3.30
C CYS A 120 49.13 -24.19 3.82
N ASP A 121 49.31 -25.32 3.12
CA ASP A 121 50.24 -26.38 3.52
C ASP A 121 51.69 -26.11 3.10
N GLY A 122 51.90 -25.08 2.24
CA GLY A 122 53.20 -24.71 1.68
C GLY A 122 53.73 -25.72 0.64
N SER A 123 52.84 -26.54 0.05
CA SER A 123 53.24 -27.57 -0.92
C SER A 123 53.54 -27.03 -2.32
N ASP A 124 53.19 -25.77 -2.58
CA ASP A 124 53.59 -24.95 -3.73
C ASP A 124 55.10 -24.71 -3.78
N GLU A 125 55.70 -24.33 -2.65
CA GLU A 125 57.13 -24.01 -2.54
C GLU A 125 57.95 -25.19 -1.97
N TRP A 126 57.72 -26.37 -2.52
CA TRP A 126 58.36 -27.58 -2.02
C TRP A 126 59.86 -27.66 -2.33
N ALA A 127 60.31 -27.05 -3.42
CA ALA A 127 61.73 -27.03 -3.80
C ALA A 127 62.53 -26.05 -2.93
N THR A 128 61.94 -24.90 -2.62
CA THR A 128 62.56 -23.84 -1.82
C THR A 128 62.41 -24.09 -0.32
N GLY A 129 61.32 -24.75 0.11
CA GLY A 129 60.99 -24.96 1.53
C GLY A 129 60.69 -23.67 2.29
N ALA A 130 60.36 -22.59 1.58
CA ALA A 130 60.22 -21.25 2.15
C ALA A 130 58.92 -21.07 2.95
N CYS A 131 57.88 -21.86 2.66
CA CYS A 131 56.53 -21.66 3.18
C CYS A 131 56.22 -22.59 4.37
N PRO A 132 55.88 -22.04 5.56
CA PRO A 132 55.44 -22.85 6.70
C PRO A 132 53.97 -23.26 6.54
N ASN A 133 53.63 -24.46 7.02
CA ASN A 133 52.25 -24.94 7.03
C ASN A 133 51.42 -24.19 8.10
N ASN A 134 50.45 -23.38 7.66
CA ASN A 134 49.53 -22.64 8.52
C ASN A 134 48.08 -23.15 8.43
N CYS A 135 47.84 -24.29 7.77
CA CYS A 135 46.49 -24.82 7.52
C CYS A 135 45.66 -25.05 8.77
N GLU A 136 46.25 -25.45 9.89
CA GLU A 136 45.48 -25.69 11.13
C GLU A 136 44.89 -24.39 11.69
N VAL A 137 45.63 -23.28 11.59
CA VAL A 137 45.18 -21.96 12.06
C VAL A 137 44.08 -21.43 11.14
N VAL A 138 44.35 -21.40 9.83
CA VAL A 138 43.40 -20.94 8.81
C VAL A 138 42.14 -21.81 8.80
N GLY A 139 42.32 -23.13 8.94
CA GLY A 139 41.24 -24.11 9.02
C GLY A 139 40.38 -23.94 10.28
N LYS A 140 40.98 -23.64 11.43
CA LYS A 140 40.25 -23.35 12.67
C LYS A 140 39.41 -22.08 12.54
N GLU A 141 39.97 -21.02 11.98
CA GLU A 141 39.24 -19.76 11.73
C GLU A 141 38.07 -19.97 10.75
N TRP A 142 38.31 -20.69 9.65
CA TRP A 142 37.27 -21.04 8.69
C TRP A 142 36.14 -21.87 9.31
N ARG A 143 36.47 -22.90 10.10
CA ARG A 143 35.47 -23.72 10.81
C ARG A 143 34.68 -22.88 11.81
N ALA A 144 35.34 -22.03 12.58
CA ALA A 144 34.67 -21.13 13.52
C ALA A 144 33.71 -20.16 12.80
N ALA A 145 34.12 -19.60 11.66
CA ALA A 145 33.28 -18.72 10.83
C ALA A 145 32.10 -19.47 10.18
N LYS A 146 32.32 -20.69 9.68
CA LYS A 146 31.29 -21.57 9.12
C LYS A 146 30.26 -21.95 10.20
N GLU A 147 30.73 -22.40 11.37
CA GLU A 147 29.86 -22.72 12.51
C GLU A 147 29.05 -21.51 12.99
N ALA A 148 29.66 -20.31 13.06
CA ALA A 148 28.95 -19.09 13.43
C ALA A 148 27.84 -18.77 12.42
N SER A 149 28.15 -18.85 11.12
CA SER A 149 27.18 -18.63 10.04
C SER A 149 26.05 -19.65 10.05
N GLU A 150 26.36 -20.93 10.29
CA GLU A 150 25.36 -21.98 10.45
C GLU A 150 24.49 -21.77 11.69
N LYS A 151 25.07 -21.34 12.82
CA LYS A 151 24.30 -21.03 14.04
C LYS A 151 23.31 -19.89 13.77
N ILE A 152 23.75 -18.83 13.08
CA ILE A 152 22.87 -17.72 12.65
C ILE A 152 21.77 -18.24 11.73
N ARG A 153 22.11 -19.09 10.75
CA ARG A 153 21.12 -19.63 9.81
C ARG A 153 20.12 -20.58 10.48
N LYS A 154 20.56 -21.46 11.39
CA LYS A 154 19.72 -22.39 12.15
C LYS A 154 18.76 -21.62 13.07
N THR A 155 19.27 -20.62 13.79
CA THR A 155 18.45 -19.76 14.66
C THR A 155 17.49 -18.90 13.85
N GLY A 156 17.94 -18.28 12.75
CA GLY A 156 17.11 -17.55 11.81
C GLY A 156 16.01 -18.40 11.18
N ALA A 157 16.32 -19.63 10.74
CA ALA A 157 15.34 -20.57 10.20
C ALA A 157 14.28 -20.97 11.24
N LYS A 158 14.66 -21.12 12.52
CA LYS A 158 13.70 -21.35 13.60
C LYS A 158 12.74 -20.17 13.76
N VAL A 159 13.25 -18.93 13.68
CA VAL A 159 12.42 -17.70 13.72
C VAL A 159 11.53 -17.61 12.48
N ARG A 160 12.05 -17.90 11.28
CA ARG A 160 11.27 -18.02 10.03
C ARG A 160 10.09 -18.97 10.19
N GLY A 161 10.31 -20.14 10.79
CA GLY A 161 9.25 -21.10 11.09
C GLY A 161 8.13 -20.51 11.97
N THR A 162 8.45 -19.61 12.90
CA THR A 162 7.41 -18.88 13.68
C THR A 162 6.65 -17.87 12.84
N TYR A 163 7.28 -17.25 11.85
CA TYR A 163 6.64 -16.28 10.96
C TYR A 163 5.66 -16.98 10.04
N ILE A 164 6.04 -18.14 9.49
CA ILE A 164 5.18 -18.98 8.65
C ILE A 164 3.96 -19.44 9.43
N LYS A 165 4.15 -19.97 10.65
CA LYS A 165 3.01 -20.39 11.50
C LYS A 165 2.04 -19.25 11.78
N TRP A 166 2.58 -18.06 12.06
CA TRP A 166 1.75 -16.87 12.27
C TRP A 166 0.99 -16.47 11.00
N ALA A 167 1.67 -16.45 9.84
CA ALA A 167 1.06 -16.11 8.56
C ALA A 167 -0.04 -17.10 8.15
N GLN A 168 0.16 -18.40 8.39
CA GLN A 168 -0.86 -19.43 8.17
C GLN A 168 -2.07 -19.25 9.09
N GLY A 169 -1.85 -18.89 10.36
CA GLY A 169 -2.93 -18.57 11.29
C GLY A 169 -3.73 -17.34 10.85
N GLU A 170 -3.03 -16.29 10.42
CA GLU A 170 -3.66 -15.06 9.93
C GLU A 170 -4.42 -15.28 8.62
N LYS A 171 -3.89 -16.09 7.69
CA LYS A 171 -4.60 -16.50 6.47
C LYS A 171 -5.93 -17.17 6.81
N LYS A 172 -5.92 -18.13 7.75
CA LYS A 172 -7.15 -18.80 8.21
C LYS A 172 -8.14 -17.82 8.84
N ARG A 173 -7.66 -16.91 9.70
CA ARG A 173 -8.49 -15.87 10.32
C ARG A 173 -9.19 -15.00 9.27
N LEU A 174 -8.46 -14.58 8.23
CA LEU A 174 -9.00 -13.79 7.13
C LEU A 174 -9.98 -14.59 6.27
N GLU A 175 -9.73 -15.88 6.02
CA GLU A 175 -10.65 -16.77 5.31
C GLU A 175 -11.97 -16.94 6.08
N GLU A 176 -11.91 -17.12 7.41
CA GLU A 176 -13.08 -17.18 8.29
C GLU A 176 -13.84 -15.84 8.33
N ASP A 177 -13.12 -14.72 8.45
CA ASP A 177 -13.71 -13.38 8.40
C ASP A 177 -14.38 -13.10 7.04
N LEU A 178 -13.77 -13.54 5.94
CA LEU A 178 -14.34 -13.42 4.60
C LEU A 178 -15.62 -14.23 4.47
N ALA A 179 -15.63 -15.47 4.98
CA ALA A 179 -16.82 -16.31 5.00
C ALA A 179 -17.95 -15.66 5.81
N ARG A 180 -17.65 -15.12 7.00
CA ARG A 180 -18.62 -14.38 7.83
C ARG A 180 -19.18 -13.15 7.11
N LYS A 181 -18.31 -12.31 6.53
CA LYS A 181 -18.74 -11.12 5.77
C LYS A 181 -19.59 -11.46 4.55
N ARG A 182 -19.28 -12.57 3.85
CA ARG A 182 -20.09 -13.04 2.72
C ARG A 182 -21.50 -13.48 3.16
N GLN A 183 -21.63 -14.11 4.33
CA GLN A 183 -22.94 -14.43 4.90
C GLN A 183 -23.71 -13.16 5.27
N GLU A 184 -23.04 -12.20 5.93
CA GLU A 184 -23.62 -10.90 6.29
C GLU A 184 -24.07 -10.12 5.04
N LEU A 185 -23.29 -10.16 3.96
CA LEU A 185 -23.62 -9.53 2.68
C LEU A 185 -24.96 -10.03 2.14
N VAL A 186 -25.17 -11.35 2.13
CA VAL A 186 -26.43 -11.94 1.66
C VAL A 186 -27.61 -11.48 2.52
N THR A 187 -27.45 -11.37 3.85
CA THR A 187 -28.51 -10.86 4.73
C THR A 187 -28.82 -9.39 4.48
N LYS A 188 -27.77 -8.56 4.29
CA LYS A 188 -27.90 -7.13 4.04
C LYS A 188 -28.48 -6.84 2.66
N GLU A 189 -28.15 -7.64 1.65
CA GLU A 189 -28.77 -7.57 0.32
C GLU A 189 -30.29 -7.80 0.41
N GLN A 190 -30.74 -8.75 1.23
CA GLN A 190 -32.17 -8.98 1.46
C GLN A 190 -32.83 -7.81 2.21
N GLU A 191 -32.17 -7.23 3.21
CA GLU A 191 -32.67 -6.03 3.92
C GLU A 191 -32.81 -4.83 2.99
N VAL A 192 -31.81 -4.58 2.14
CA VAL A 192 -31.85 -3.52 1.13
C VAL A 192 -32.98 -3.76 0.12
N ALA A 193 -33.15 -5.00 -0.35
CA ALA A 193 -34.24 -5.33 -1.27
C ALA A 193 -35.62 -5.08 -0.66
N LYS A 194 -35.82 -5.43 0.62
CA LYS A 194 -37.06 -5.15 1.36
C LYS A 194 -37.27 -3.64 1.53
N ALA A 195 -36.24 -2.90 1.94
CA ALA A 195 -36.32 -1.45 2.12
C ALA A 195 -36.62 -0.73 0.80
N LYS A 196 -36.05 -1.21 -0.31
CA LYS A 196 -36.33 -0.71 -1.65
C LYS A 196 -37.79 -0.94 -2.04
N ALA A 197 -38.32 -2.15 -1.81
CA ALA A 197 -39.73 -2.45 -2.09
C ALA A 197 -40.69 -1.57 -1.26
N ILE A 198 -40.36 -1.31 0.01
CA ILE A 198 -41.14 -0.40 0.86
C ILE A 198 -41.07 1.03 0.30
N LEU A 199 -39.88 1.52 -0.05
CA LEU A 199 -39.70 2.85 -0.64
C LEU A 199 -40.54 3.02 -1.92
N GLU A 200 -40.46 2.06 -2.85
CA GLU A 200 -41.25 2.10 -4.09
C GLU A 200 -42.76 2.10 -3.82
N LYS A 201 -43.23 1.33 -2.82
CA LYS A 201 -44.64 1.32 -2.40
C LYS A 201 -45.06 2.67 -1.80
N THR A 202 -44.24 3.25 -0.92
CA THR A 202 -44.52 4.54 -0.27
C THR A 202 -44.48 5.70 -1.28
N GLU A 203 -43.52 5.69 -2.20
CA GLU A 203 -43.44 6.68 -3.28
C GLU A 203 -44.66 6.61 -4.20
N ALA A 204 -45.09 5.40 -4.58
CA ALA A 204 -46.30 5.21 -5.38
C ALA A 204 -47.55 5.73 -4.65
N HIS A 205 -47.73 5.37 -3.37
CA HIS A 205 -48.87 5.84 -2.58
C HIS A 205 -48.87 7.37 -2.43
N SER A 206 -47.71 7.97 -2.13
CA SER A 206 -47.57 9.43 -2.03
C SER A 206 -47.88 10.14 -3.35
N GLN A 207 -47.53 9.54 -4.50
CA GLN A 207 -47.87 10.10 -5.82
C GLN A 207 -49.36 10.03 -6.10
N GLU A 208 -50.01 8.89 -5.77
CA GLU A 208 -51.46 8.73 -5.92
C GLU A 208 -52.24 9.72 -5.05
N ASP A 209 -51.82 9.93 -3.80
CA ASP A 209 -52.42 10.90 -2.90
C ASP A 209 -52.23 12.34 -3.39
N LEU A 210 -51.03 12.67 -3.89
CA LEU A 210 -50.75 13.99 -4.47
C LEU A 210 -51.67 14.26 -5.68
N GLU A 211 -51.84 13.28 -6.58
CA GLU A 211 -52.75 13.38 -7.73
C GLU A 211 -54.21 13.51 -7.29
N ARG A 212 -54.63 12.83 -6.21
CA ARG A 212 -55.96 12.98 -5.61
C ARG A 212 -56.15 14.40 -5.08
N LYS A 213 -55.17 14.93 -4.34
CA LYS A 213 -55.22 16.29 -3.77
C LYS A 213 -55.18 17.37 -4.86
N LYS A 214 -54.42 17.20 -5.94
CA LYS A 214 -54.39 18.10 -7.11
C LYS A 214 -55.75 18.21 -7.82
N LYS A 215 -56.58 17.17 -7.76
CA LYS A 215 -57.94 17.18 -8.34
C LYS A 215 -58.98 17.83 -7.42
N SER A 216 -58.62 18.19 -6.19
CA SER A 216 -59.56 18.81 -5.26
C SER A 216 -60.03 20.19 -5.77
N PRO A 217 -61.30 20.56 -5.56
CA PRO A 217 -61.80 21.89 -5.92
C PRO A 217 -61.03 23.03 -5.24
N VAL A 218 -60.53 22.78 -4.02
CA VAL A 218 -59.73 23.74 -3.24
C VAL A 218 -58.42 24.07 -3.94
N TYR A 219 -57.69 23.06 -4.43
CA TYR A 219 -56.44 23.27 -5.15
C TYR A 219 -56.64 24.07 -6.45
N ILE A 220 -57.69 23.75 -7.20
CA ILE A 220 -58.05 24.48 -8.42
C ILE A 220 -58.38 25.95 -8.09
N SER A 221 -59.10 26.19 -6.98
CA SER A 221 -59.40 27.53 -6.51
C SER A 221 -58.13 28.30 -6.12
N LEU A 222 -57.22 27.70 -5.38
CA LEU A 222 -55.94 28.31 -4.98
C LEU A 222 -55.09 28.67 -6.20
N LEU A 223 -55.00 27.79 -7.19
CA LEU A 223 -54.29 28.06 -8.44
C LEU A 223 -54.90 29.25 -9.18
N SER A 224 -56.23 29.34 -9.19
CA SER A 224 -56.95 30.47 -9.81
C SER A 224 -56.68 31.79 -9.07
N HIS A 225 -56.61 31.76 -7.73
CA HIS A 225 -56.29 32.93 -6.91
C HIS A 225 -54.85 33.39 -7.12
N ARG A 226 -53.87 32.47 -7.16
CA ARG A 226 -52.47 32.81 -7.49
C ARG A 226 -52.38 33.51 -8.84
N LEU A 227 -53.06 32.99 -9.84
CA LEU A 227 -53.05 33.58 -11.18
C LEU A 227 -53.77 34.94 -11.21
N ALA A 228 -54.81 35.12 -10.40
CA ALA A 228 -55.44 36.42 -10.20
C ALA A 228 -54.49 37.42 -9.50
N LEU A 229 -53.76 37.00 -8.47
CA LEU A 229 -52.78 37.82 -7.77
C LEU A 229 -51.64 38.26 -8.70
N ALA A 230 -51.06 37.35 -9.48
CA ALA A 230 -50.03 37.69 -10.47
C ALA A 230 -50.53 38.71 -11.50
N ARG A 231 -51.79 38.58 -11.94
CA ARG A 231 -52.43 39.56 -12.83
C ARG A 231 -52.63 40.91 -12.15
N LEU A 232 -53.08 40.93 -10.90
CA LEU A 232 -53.22 42.17 -10.12
C LEU A 232 -51.87 42.86 -9.95
N ARG A 233 -50.81 42.11 -9.59
CA ARG A 233 -49.44 42.62 -9.45
C ARG A 233 -48.91 43.24 -10.75
N SER A 234 -49.08 42.56 -11.87
CA SER A 234 -48.67 43.12 -13.17
C SER A 234 -49.45 44.40 -13.51
N LYS A 235 -50.71 44.51 -13.10
CA LYS A 235 -51.54 45.71 -13.29
C LYS A 235 -51.12 46.85 -12.36
N THR A 236 -50.82 46.57 -11.08
CA THR A 236 -50.34 47.58 -10.14
C THR A 236 -48.98 48.12 -10.57
N ASN A 237 -48.03 47.25 -10.92
CA ASN A 237 -46.72 47.68 -11.45
C ASN A 237 -46.86 48.55 -12.69
N ARG A 238 -47.80 48.20 -13.59
CA ARG A 238 -48.09 49.03 -14.77
C ARG A 238 -48.63 50.41 -14.36
N LEU A 239 -49.62 50.45 -13.47
CA LEU A 239 -50.19 51.72 -13.01
C LEU A 239 -49.15 52.58 -12.29
N GLU A 240 -48.27 51.98 -11.50
CA GLU A 240 -47.19 52.68 -10.81
C GLU A 240 -46.18 53.27 -11.81
N THR A 241 -45.82 52.53 -12.87
CA THR A 241 -44.97 53.08 -13.94
C THR A 241 -45.64 54.21 -14.72
N GLU A 242 -46.95 54.12 -14.94
CA GLU A 242 -47.74 55.19 -15.59
C GLU A 242 -47.77 56.43 -14.68
N ILE A 243 -47.98 56.27 -13.36
CA ILE A 243 -47.97 57.36 -12.37
C ILE A 243 -46.59 58.00 -12.27
N GLU A 244 -45.50 57.23 -12.18
CA GLU A 244 -44.15 57.79 -12.10
C GLU A 244 -43.78 58.54 -13.38
N SER A 245 -44.23 58.07 -14.54
CA SER A 245 -44.07 58.80 -15.81
C SER A 245 -44.80 60.15 -15.79
N LEU A 246 -46.03 60.19 -15.25
CA LEU A 246 -46.80 61.42 -15.09
C LEU A 246 -46.14 62.36 -14.08
N HIS A 247 -45.67 61.84 -12.94
CA HIS A 247 -44.92 62.61 -11.95
C HIS A 247 -43.64 63.18 -12.53
N SER A 248 -42.89 62.43 -13.34
CA SER A 248 -41.68 62.91 -14.01
C SER A 248 -41.99 64.06 -14.98
N LEU A 249 -43.04 63.92 -15.81
CA LEU A 249 -43.47 64.97 -16.74
C LEU A 249 -43.91 66.25 -16.00
N LEU A 250 -44.72 66.09 -14.94
CA LEU A 250 -45.19 67.22 -14.13
C LEU A 250 -44.03 67.88 -13.36
N ARG A 251 -43.06 67.10 -12.87
CA ARG A 251 -41.83 67.59 -12.23
C ARG A 251 -40.99 68.41 -13.20
N GLU A 252 -40.82 67.95 -14.43
CA GLU A 252 -40.10 68.69 -15.48
C GLU A 252 -40.83 70.00 -15.83
N MET A 253 -42.16 69.95 -15.99
CA MET A 253 -42.98 71.13 -16.23
C MET A 253 -42.90 72.15 -15.08
N ALA A 254 -42.94 71.70 -13.82
CA ALA A 254 -42.80 72.56 -12.64
C ALA A 254 -41.41 73.19 -12.55
N LYS A 255 -40.36 72.42 -12.83
CA LYS A 255 -38.97 72.91 -12.80
C LYS A 255 -38.66 73.88 -13.95
N GLY A 256 -39.27 73.67 -15.11
CA GLY A 256 -39.15 74.54 -16.29
C GLY A 256 -40.09 75.75 -16.29
N TYR A 257 -40.97 75.89 -15.29
CA TYR A 257 -41.97 76.96 -15.24
C TYR A 257 -41.32 78.32 -15.03
N ASN A 258 -41.58 79.25 -15.95
CA ASN A 258 -41.17 80.65 -15.83
C ASN A 258 -42.40 81.53 -15.51
N PRO A 259 -42.45 82.16 -14.32
CA PRO A 259 -43.58 82.97 -13.87
C PRO A 259 -43.91 84.20 -14.75
N ASN A 260 -43.01 84.58 -15.66
CA ASN A 260 -43.18 85.75 -16.52
C ASN A 260 -44.08 85.47 -17.74
N TYR A 261 -44.30 84.20 -18.11
CA TYR A 261 -45.27 83.81 -19.14
C TYR A 261 -46.66 83.65 -18.51
N GLN A 262 -47.64 84.41 -19.00
CA GLN A 262 -49.02 84.42 -18.48
C GLN A 262 -49.87 83.27 -19.05
N ASP A 263 -49.38 82.02 -18.97
CA ASP A 263 -50.22 80.85 -19.26
C ASP A 263 -50.92 80.38 -17.98
N MET A 264 -52.24 80.58 -17.94
CA MET A 264 -53.05 80.23 -16.78
C MET A 264 -53.24 78.72 -16.58
N ALA A 265 -53.18 77.93 -17.67
CA ALA A 265 -53.36 76.47 -17.60
C ALA A 265 -52.10 75.81 -17.04
N VAL A 266 -50.92 76.23 -17.51
CA VAL A 266 -49.64 75.73 -17.00
C VAL A 266 -49.48 76.13 -15.53
N LYS A 267 -49.82 77.38 -15.17
CA LYS A 267 -49.80 77.82 -13.76
C LYS A 267 -50.70 76.98 -12.87
N ALA A 268 -51.92 76.66 -13.30
CA ALA A 268 -52.83 75.81 -12.53
C ALA A 268 -52.28 74.39 -12.35
N ALA A 269 -51.69 73.80 -13.40
CA ALA A 269 -51.11 72.47 -13.33
C ALA A 269 -49.87 72.39 -12.43
N VAL A 270 -49.01 73.41 -12.46
CA VAL A 270 -47.84 73.50 -11.56
C VAL A 270 -48.30 73.67 -10.11
N VAL A 271 -49.22 74.60 -9.83
CA VAL A 271 -49.75 74.80 -8.46
C VAL A 271 -50.44 73.54 -7.94
N GLY A 272 -51.22 72.84 -8.77
CA GLY A 272 -51.87 71.58 -8.38
C GLY A 272 -50.87 70.44 -8.13
N TYR A 273 -49.76 70.38 -8.87
CA TYR A 273 -48.68 69.42 -8.61
C TYR A 273 -47.89 69.76 -7.34
N GLU A 274 -47.63 71.03 -7.08
CA GLU A 274 -47.00 71.50 -5.84
C GLU A 274 -47.89 71.23 -4.62
N GLU A 275 -49.21 71.32 -4.76
CA GLU A 275 -50.19 70.97 -3.71
C GLU A 275 -50.24 69.46 -3.47
N LEU A 276 -50.25 68.65 -4.54
CA LEU A 276 -50.26 67.18 -4.44
C LEU A 276 -48.98 66.63 -3.81
N THR A 277 -47.81 67.18 -4.16
CA THR A 277 -46.50 66.70 -3.69
C THR A 277 -46.00 67.41 -2.45
N GLY A 278 -46.53 68.60 -2.13
CA GLY A 278 -46.02 69.47 -1.08
C GLY A 278 -44.68 70.15 -1.40
N ILE A 279 -44.09 69.93 -2.58
CA ILE A 279 -42.76 70.42 -2.95
C ILE A 279 -42.89 71.68 -3.80
N LYS A 280 -42.21 72.77 -3.40
CA LYS A 280 -42.13 74.03 -4.17
C LYS A 280 -40.79 74.14 -4.88
N TYR A 281 -40.79 74.39 -6.19
CA TYR A 281 -39.57 74.34 -7.02
C TYR A 281 -38.85 75.70 -7.20
N ARG A 282 -39.13 76.71 -6.35
CA ARG A 282 -38.68 78.09 -6.59
C ARG A 282 -37.33 78.46 -5.98
N GLU A 283 -36.54 79.15 -6.82
CA GLU A 283 -35.35 79.98 -6.58
C GLU A 283 -33.95 79.30 -6.54
N GLY A 284 -33.34 79.19 -7.72
CA GLY A 284 -32.03 79.81 -7.94
C GLY A 284 -30.79 79.22 -7.25
N GLY A 285 -30.57 77.91 -7.37
CA GLY A 285 -29.24 77.29 -7.54
C GLY A 285 -28.27 77.22 -6.36
N SER A 286 -28.19 76.06 -5.70
CA SER A 286 -27.03 75.16 -5.80
C SER A 286 -27.40 73.79 -5.26
N GLU A 287 -26.65 72.78 -5.68
CA GLU A 287 -26.65 71.40 -5.18
C GLU A 287 -26.79 71.34 -3.65
N GLY A 288 -27.67 70.46 -3.19
CA GLY A 288 -27.95 70.24 -1.77
C GLY A 288 -29.20 69.40 -1.64
N GLU A 289 -29.01 68.09 -1.59
CA GLU A 289 -29.97 67.11 -1.09
C GLU A 289 -30.70 67.71 0.13
N THR A 290 -31.95 68.09 -0.04
CA THR A 290 -32.81 68.44 1.09
C THR A 290 -33.76 67.29 1.27
N GLU A 291 -33.45 66.46 2.26
CA GLU A 291 -34.24 65.32 2.70
C GLU A 291 -35.71 65.71 2.84
N VAL A 292 -36.57 64.90 2.22
CA VAL A 292 -38.01 64.93 2.41
C VAL A 292 -38.30 64.52 3.86
N LYS A 293 -38.59 65.50 4.72
CA LYS A 293 -39.34 65.22 5.95
C LYS A 293 -40.77 64.92 5.54
N LYS A 294 -41.13 63.63 5.49
CA LYS A 294 -42.54 63.20 5.54
C LYS A 294 -43.10 63.72 6.87
N GLU A 295 -44.08 64.62 6.80
CA GLU A 295 -44.93 64.89 7.94
C GLU A 295 -45.69 63.60 8.27
N GLU A 296 -45.48 63.10 9.48
CA GLU A 296 -46.25 62.01 10.08
C GLU A 296 -47.70 62.49 10.20
N GLN A 297 -48.58 61.98 9.34
CA GLN A 297 -50.02 62.09 9.54
C GLN A 297 -50.46 61.14 10.65
N GLU A 298 -51.33 61.68 11.48
CA GLU A 298 -51.88 61.13 12.71
C GLU A 298 -52.57 59.76 12.55
N GLU A 299 -52.50 58.98 13.62
CA GLU A 299 -53.11 57.67 13.79
C GLU A 299 -54.64 57.71 13.57
N GLY A 300 -55.08 57.08 12.50
CA GLY A 300 -56.46 56.63 12.31
C GLY A 300 -56.42 55.41 11.40
N ASP A 301 -56.67 54.24 11.99
CA ASP A 301 -56.79 52.92 11.35
C ASP A 301 -55.77 52.67 10.23
N ARG A 302 -54.52 52.33 10.62
CA ARG A 302 -53.58 51.66 9.70
C ARG A 302 -54.17 50.28 9.39
N GLU A 303 -54.98 50.19 8.34
CA GLU A 303 -55.11 48.95 7.60
C GLU A 303 -53.68 48.49 7.30
N GLU A 304 -53.32 47.29 7.76
CA GLU A 304 -52.00 46.72 7.51
C GLU A 304 -51.80 46.65 5.99
N GLU A 305 -51.06 47.59 5.41
CA GLU A 305 -50.72 47.57 3.99
C GLU A 305 -49.90 46.31 3.73
N ILE A 306 -50.47 45.41 2.92
CA ILE A 306 -49.77 44.19 2.47
C ILE A 306 -48.51 44.64 1.74
N THR A 307 -47.36 44.24 2.27
CA THR A 307 -46.08 44.64 1.69
C THR A 307 -45.84 43.88 0.38
N GLU A 308 -45.11 44.50 -0.55
CA GLU A 308 -44.75 43.87 -1.82
C GLU A 308 -43.97 42.55 -1.62
N GLN A 309 -43.24 42.44 -0.50
CA GLN A 309 -42.51 41.23 -0.12
C GLN A 309 -43.44 40.09 0.30
N GLU A 310 -44.54 40.38 0.99
CA GLU A 310 -45.55 39.38 1.37
C GLU A 310 -46.33 38.89 0.14
N LEU A 311 -46.67 39.79 -0.78
CA LEU A 311 -47.28 39.44 -2.06
C LEU A 311 -46.37 38.54 -2.90
N GLU A 312 -45.07 38.86 -2.96
CA GLU A 312 -44.08 38.02 -3.66
C GLU A 312 -43.90 36.66 -2.98
N ALA A 313 -43.92 36.61 -1.64
CA ALA A 313 -43.86 35.37 -0.90
C ALA A 313 -45.06 34.45 -1.25
N LEU A 314 -46.28 34.99 -1.22
CA LEU A 314 -47.51 34.26 -1.56
C LEU A 314 -47.56 33.79 -3.02
N GLU A 315 -47.04 34.57 -3.97
CA GLU A 315 -46.95 34.15 -5.38
C GLU A 315 -45.96 33.01 -5.60
N LYS A 316 -44.92 32.95 -4.76
CA LYS A 316 -43.81 31.99 -4.83
C LYS A 316 -44.02 30.75 -3.98
N GLU A 317 -45.07 30.70 -3.17
CA GLU A 317 -45.42 29.52 -2.38
C GLU A 317 -45.66 28.28 -3.25
N ASP A 318 -45.11 27.16 -2.80
CA ASP A 318 -45.25 25.85 -3.46
C ASP A 318 -46.45 25.11 -2.86
N PHE A 319 -47.59 25.20 -3.55
CA PHE A 319 -48.82 24.52 -3.14
C PHE A 319 -48.66 22.99 -3.12
N GLU A 320 -47.76 22.42 -3.93
CA GLU A 320 -47.54 20.97 -3.94
C GLU A 320 -46.80 20.53 -2.67
N ALA A 321 -45.79 21.30 -2.26
CA ALA A 321 -45.09 21.08 -0.99
C ALA A 321 -46.02 21.23 0.23
N LEU A 322 -46.96 22.18 0.19
CA LEU A 322 -47.98 22.36 1.22
C LEU A 322 -48.93 21.15 1.30
N LEU A 323 -49.40 20.64 0.16
CA LEU A 323 -50.28 19.45 0.11
C LEU A 323 -49.60 18.18 0.64
N LEU A 324 -48.28 18.07 0.47
CA LEU A 324 -47.45 16.96 0.97
C LEU A 324 -47.13 17.07 2.47
N SER A 325 -47.27 18.25 3.08
CA SER A 325 -47.05 18.43 4.52
C SER A 325 -48.23 17.96 5.38
N ASP A 326 -49.42 17.86 4.78
CA ASP A 326 -50.71 17.53 5.38
C ASP A 326 -51.04 16.02 5.29
N THR A 327 -50.13 15.17 4.83
CA THR A 327 -50.34 13.71 4.71
C THR A 327 -49.99 12.94 5.99
N THR A 328 -49.93 13.59 7.15
CA THR A 328 -49.50 12.93 8.41
C THR A 328 -50.54 12.00 9.04
N ASP A 329 -51.83 12.03 8.68
CA ASP A 329 -52.85 11.49 9.61
C ASP A 329 -53.99 10.62 9.04
N GLU A 330 -53.94 10.11 7.81
CA GLU A 330 -55.09 9.34 7.27
C GLU A 330 -54.91 7.82 7.08
N ASN A 331 -53.72 7.24 7.24
CA ASN A 331 -53.56 5.78 7.08
C ASN A 331 -52.61 5.17 8.13
N GLU A 332 -53.06 5.09 9.37
CA GLU A 332 -52.61 4.08 10.34
C GLU A 332 -53.66 2.96 10.38
N GLU A 333 -53.54 1.99 9.47
CA GLU A 333 -54.03 0.63 9.72
C GLU A 333 -52.82 -0.32 9.62
N ASP A 334 -52.60 -1.04 10.72
CA ASP A 334 -51.65 -2.14 10.95
C ASP A 334 -50.18 -1.77 11.27
N ASP A 335 -49.87 -1.49 12.54
CA ASP A 335 -49.10 -2.38 13.43
C ASP A 335 -48.94 -1.77 14.85
N GLU A 336 -49.04 -2.62 15.86
CA GLU A 336 -49.14 -2.28 17.29
C GLU A 336 -47.91 -1.56 17.91
N ASP A 337 -48.23 -0.68 18.88
CA ASP A 337 -47.45 -0.28 20.07
C ASP A 337 -46.61 1.01 20.03
N ASP A 338 -47.26 2.15 20.31
CA ASP A 338 -46.85 3.05 21.40
C ASP A 338 -47.96 4.04 21.81
N GLY A 339 -48.50 3.82 23.00
CA GLY A 339 -49.53 4.67 23.59
C GLY A 339 -48.99 6.03 24.03
N THR A 340 -48.94 7.01 23.13
CA THR A 340 -48.94 8.44 23.49
C THR A 340 -49.54 9.28 22.36
N GLY A 341 -50.68 9.94 22.61
CA GLY A 341 -51.14 10.95 21.67
C GLY A 341 -52.45 11.66 21.99
N LEU A 342 -53.35 11.03 22.75
CA LEU A 342 -54.59 11.69 23.19
C LEU A 342 -54.38 12.86 24.17
N LEU A 343 -53.13 13.12 24.58
CA LEU A 343 -52.74 14.18 25.52
C LEU A 343 -52.34 15.51 24.84
N TRP A 344 -52.27 15.60 23.52
CA TRP A 344 -51.82 16.81 22.81
C TRP A 344 -52.93 17.61 22.12
N LYS A 345 -54.20 17.19 22.21
CA LYS A 345 -55.34 17.95 21.68
C LYS A 345 -55.97 18.86 22.74
N LEU A 346 -55.17 19.70 23.38
CA LEU A 346 -55.68 20.71 24.32
C LEU A 346 -56.01 22.02 23.59
N ASP A 347 -55.39 22.29 22.44
CA ASP A 347 -55.48 23.55 21.68
C ASP A 347 -56.86 23.78 21.07
N GLU A 348 -57.57 22.69 20.75
CA GLU A 348 -58.86 22.71 20.06
C GLU A 348 -60.05 22.90 21.02
N TYR A 349 -59.80 22.90 22.34
CA TYR A 349 -60.83 23.00 23.39
C TYR A 349 -60.73 24.27 24.23
N ILE A 350 -59.84 25.21 23.89
CA ILE A 350 -59.60 26.43 24.65
C ILE A 350 -60.36 27.61 24.01
N PRO A 351 -61.22 28.33 24.76
CA PRO A 351 -61.91 29.52 24.25
C PRO A 351 -60.91 30.63 23.84
N ASP A 352 -61.17 31.34 22.75
CA ASP A 352 -60.29 32.37 22.15
C ASP A 352 -59.74 33.40 23.15
N SER A 353 -60.48 33.71 24.22
CA SER A 353 -60.04 34.62 25.29
C SER A 353 -58.83 34.13 26.11
N LEU A 354 -58.49 32.84 26.03
CA LEU A 354 -57.40 32.21 26.79
C LEU A 354 -56.20 31.80 25.92
N TYR A 355 -56.31 31.93 24.60
CA TYR A 355 -55.31 31.48 23.64
C TYR A 355 -53.96 32.21 23.79
N GLY A 356 -53.99 33.53 23.94
CA GLY A 356 -52.76 34.34 24.08
C GLY A 356 -51.95 34.04 25.35
N SER A 357 -52.62 33.65 26.44
CA SER A 357 -51.94 33.21 27.68
C SER A 357 -51.39 31.78 27.57
N TRP A 358 -52.03 30.92 26.79
CA TRP A 358 -51.62 29.53 26.60
C TRP A 358 -50.38 29.43 25.70
N GLU A 359 -50.26 30.30 24.69
CA GLU A 359 -49.11 30.37 23.79
C GLU A 359 -47.79 30.59 24.55
N HIS A 360 -47.77 31.53 25.50
CA HIS A 360 -46.59 31.78 26.35
C HIS A 360 -46.23 30.60 27.25
N VAL A 361 -47.23 29.88 27.79
CA VAL A 361 -47.00 28.71 28.64
C VAL A 361 -46.45 27.55 27.81
N ARG A 362 -46.98 27.34 26.60
CA ARG A 362 -46.49 26.35 25.65
C ARG A 362 -45.04 26.62 25.27
N ASP A 363 -44.72 27.86 24.89
CA ASP A 363 -43.39 28.20 24.39
C ASP A 363 -42.33 28.09 25.50
N VAL A 364 -42.68 28.44 26.73
CA VAL A 364 -41.82 28.23 27.91
C VAL A 364 -41.67 26.74 28.21
N ALA A 365 -42.73 25.94 28.11
CA ALA A 365 -42.67 24.49 28.33
C ALA A 365 -41.82 23.77 27.28
N ILE A 366 -41.89 24.20 26.01
CA ILE A 366 -41.05 23.70 24.92
C ILE A 366 -39.58 24.10 25.14
N ASP A 367 -39.29 25.35 25.53
CA ASP A 367 -37.92 25.77 25.88
C ASP A 367 -37.37 24.96 27.06
N TRP A 368 -38.23 24.66 28.05
CA TRP A 368 -37.86 23.82 29.19
C TRP A 368 -37.58 22.37 28.76
N MET A 369 -38.41 21.77 27.90
CA MET A 369 -38.17 20.42 27.36
C MET A 369 -36.92 20.33 26.50
N ILE A 370 -36.60 21.37 25.74
CA ILE A 370 -35.36 21.46 24.95
C ILE A 370 -34.15 21.57 25.89
N ARG A 371 -34.22 22.38 26.94
CA ARG A 371 -33.13 22.53 27.94
C ARG A 371 -32.93 21.27 28.79
N PHE A 372 -34.00 20.53 29.08
CA PHE A 372 -33.94 19.25 29.80
C PHE A 372 -33.68 18.03 28.90
N GLY A 373 -33.48 18.24 27.58
CA GLY A 373 -33.08 17.17 26.65
C GLY A 373 -34.18 16.16 26.30
N LEU A 374 -35.45 16.49 26.56
CA LEU A 374 -36.61 15.66 26.26
C LEU A 374 -37.13 15.86 24.82
N ALA A 375 -36.75 16.96 24.15
CA ALA A 375 -37.11 17.23 22.75
C ALA A 375 -35.90 17.78 21.97
N GLY A 376 -35.59 17.18 20.83
CA GLY A 376 -34.51 17.63 19.93
C GLY A 376 -34.95 18.83 19.08
N ARG A 377 -34.07 19.83 18.90
CA ARG A 377 -34.29 20.96 17.97
C ARG A 377 -34.67 20.44 16.58
N SER A 378 -35.86 20.82 16.11
CA SER A 378 -36.29 20.63 14.73
C SER A 378 -35.21 21.20 13.79
N LYS A 379 -34.56 20.32 13.04
CA LYS A 379 -33.59 20.74 12.02
C LYS A 379 -34.34 21.46 10.92
N THR A 380 -33.77 22.59 10.54
CA THR A 380 -34.11 23.45 9.40
C THR A 380 -34.54 22.60 8.20
N LYS A 381 -35.79 22.83 7.74
CA LYS A 381 -36.41 22.19 6.57
C LYS A 381 -35.48 22.32 5.36
N THR A 382 -34.83 21.22 4.98
CA THR A 382 -34.31 21.06 3.62
C THR A 382 -35.50 20.88 2.69
N SER A 383 -35.56 21.70 1.64
CA SER A 383 -36.56 21.72 0.59
C SER A 383 -36.49 20.48 -0.32
N SER A 384 -36.69 19.29 0.23
CA SER A 384 -37.06 18.12 -0.57
C SER A 384 -38.58 18.09 -0.65
N GLY A 385 -39.13 18.28 -1.85
CA GLY A 385 -40.57 18.21 -2.13
C GLY A 385 -41.16 16.81 -2.03
N ASP A 386 -40.71 16.02 -1.04
CA ASP A 386 -41.21 14.69 -0.74
C ASP A 386 -41.90 14.72 0.64
N GLY A 387 -42.98 13.96 0.78
CA GLY A 387 -43.67 13.82 2.06
C GLY A 387 -42.76 13.21 3.16
N PRO A 388 -43.05 13.46 4.46
CA PRO A 388 -42.24 12.97 5.58
C PRO A 388 -41.99 11.45 5.56
N GLN A 389 -42.99 10.68 5.16
CA GLN A 389 -42.92 9.21 5.09
C GLN A 389 -41.99 8.71 3.97
N VAL A 390 -42.04 9.35 2.79
CA VAL A 390 -41.13 9.05 1.67
C VAL A 390 -39.70 9.42 2.03
N ALA A 391 -39.50 10.58 2.68
CA ALA A 391 -38.19 11.00 3.15
C ALA A 391 -37.58 10.01 4.15
N ALA A 392 -38.38 9.51 5.11
CA ALA A 392 -37.94 8.50 6.07
C ALA A 392 -37.58 7.16 5.40
N ALA A 393 -38.42 6.66 4.48
CA ALA A 393 -38.17 5.43 3.73
C ALA A 393 -36.90 5.55 2.85
N ARG A 394 -36.71 6.70 2.20
CA ARG A 394 -35.55 6.98 1.33
C ARG A 394 -34.27 7.03 2.15
N GLU A 395 -34.30 7.66 3.31
CA GLU A 395 -33.15 7.71 4.22
C GLU A 395 -32.78 6.31 4.73
N LYS A 396 -33.78 5.49 5.13
CA LYS A 396 -33.55 4.10 5.55
C LYS A 396 -32.89 3.27 4.45
N HIS A 397 -33.40 3.35 3.22
CA HIS A 397 -32.81 2.67 2.07
C HIS A 397 -31.38 3.17 1.79
N ARG A 398 -31.15 4.48 1.85
CA ARG A 398 -29.83 5.10 1.65
C ARG A 398 -28.81 4.61 2.69
N LEU A 399 -29.19 4.55 3.97
CA LEU A 399 -28.33 4.07 5.05
C LEU A 399 -27.94 2.60 4.84
N LEU A 400 -28.91 1.73 4.56
CA LEU A 400 -28.66 0.30 4.30
C LEU A 400 -27.80 0.09 3.05
N ASN A 401 -28.02 0.84 1.98
CA ASN A 401 -27.21 0.75 0.77
C ASN A 401 -25.76 1.21 1.02
N ASN A 402 -25.56 2.25 1.82
CA ASN A 402 -24.22 2.68 2.23
C ASN A 402 -23.50 1.62 3.08
N GLU A 403 -24.22 0.93 3.98
CA GLU A 403 -23.69 -0.22 4.72
C GLU A 403 -23.27 -1.36 3.79
N LEU A 404 -24.10 -1.71 2.80
CA LEU A 404 -23.80 -2.73 1.81
C LEU A 404 -22.54 -2.39 1.00
N VAL A 405 -22.42 -1.15 0.52
CA VAL A 405 -21.23 -0.69 -0.23
C VAL A 405 -19.97 -0.77 0.64
N LYS A 406 -20.05 -0.38 1.93
CA LYS A 406 -18.94 -0.52 2.87
C LYS A 406 -18.54 -1.98 3.08
N LEU A 407 -19.53 -2.87 3.25
CA LEU A 407 -19.29 -4.30 3.45
C LEU A 407 -18.66 -4.95 2.22
N ASN A 408 -19.16 -4.63 1.01
CA ASN A 408 -18.59 -5.10 -0.25
C ASN A 408 -17.16 -4.59 -0.46
N GLY A 409 -16.89 -3.33 -0.13
CA GLY A 409 -15.53 -2.79 -0.08
C GLY A 409 -14.62 -3.57 0.86
N ALA A 410 -15.09 -3.84 2.09
CA ALA A 410 -14.33 -4.60 3.08
C ALA A 410 -14.09 -6.07 2.69
N ILE A 411 -14.98 -6.69 1.90
CA ILE A 411 -14.80 -8.02 1.31
C ILE A 411 -13.70 -7.96 0.26
N ARG A 412 -13.79 -7.03 -0.70
CA ARG A 412 -12.77 -6.86 -1.75
C ARG A 412 -11.39 -6.61 -1.15
N ASP A 413 -11.30 -5.73 -0.15
CA ASP A 413 -10.04 -5.44 0.53
C ASP A 413 -9.47 -6.71 1.21
N THR A 414 -10.33 -7.54 1.82
CA THR A 414 -9.91 -8.82 2.42
C THR A 414 -9.43 -9.81 1.34
N GLU A 415 -10.15 -9.93 0.21
CA GLU A 415 -9.75 -10.77 -0.91
C GLU A 415 -8.41 -10.34 -1.52
N ASP A 416 -8.21 -9.04 -1.68
CA ASP A 416 -6.96 -8.48 -2.20
C ASP A 416 -5.81 -8.73 -1.22
N THR A 417 -6.04 -8.65 0.10
CA THR A 417 -5.01 -9.06 1.09
C THR A 417 -4.67 -10.55 0.99
N LEU A 418 -5.64 -11.44 0.76
CA LEU A 418 -5.41 -12.87 0.58
C LEU A 418 -4.65 -13.17 -0.71
N LYS A 419 -4.96 -12.50 -1.82
CA LYS A 419 -4.18 -12.62 -3.06
C LYS A 419 -2.74 -12.15 -2.84
N ASN A 420 -2.56 -11.03 -2.14
CA ASN A 420 -1.22 -10.51 -1.83
C ASN A 420 -0.40 -11.49 -0.94
N MET A 421 -1.05 -12.28 -0.06
CA MET A 421 -0.42 -13.38 0.69
C MET A 421 0.26 -14.41 -0.20
N GLU A 422 -0.26 -14.67 -1.38
CA GLU A 422 0.28 -15.69 -2.28
C GLU A 422 1.42 -15.15 -3.16
N PHE A 423 1.33 -13.89 -3.60
CA PHE A 423 2.28 -13.31 -4.55
C PHE A 423 3.41 -12.49 -3.91
N HIS A 424 3.11 -11.69 -2.89
CA HIS A 424 4.06 -10.71 -2.35
C HIS A 424 4.79 -11.17 -1.10
N TYR A 425 4.19 -12.07 -0.31
CA TYR A 425 4.68 -12.39 1.02
C TYR A 425 5.49 -13.69 1.12
N GLY A 426 5.89 -14.27 0.00
CA GLY A 426 6.63 -15.53 -0.03
C GLY A 426 5.73 -16.73 -0.28
N ARG A 427 6.32 -17.87 -0.64
CA ARG A 427 5.58 -19.12 -0.92
C ARG A 427 4.78 -19.60 0.28
N GLU A 428 5.26 -19.34 1.49
CA GLU A 428 4.63 -19.76 2.76
C GLU A 428 4.14 -18.56 3.59
N GLY A 429 4.15 -17.34 3.02
CA GLY A 429 3.78 -16.11 3.72
C GLY A 429 4.81 -15.62 4.75
N GLU A 430 6.07 -16.05 4.65
CA GLU A 430 7.15 -15.72 5.60
C GLU A 430 7.37 -14.22 5.83
N TRP A 431 7.05 -13.38 4.84
CA TRP A 431 7.23 -11.93 4.90
C TRP A 431 6.01 -11.19 5.45
N LYS A 432 4.85 -11.84 5.57
CA LYS A 432 3.60 -11.16 5.97
C LYS A 432 3.69 -10.56 7.38
N LYS A 433 4.43 -11.22 8.28
CA LYS A 433 4.65 -10.69 9.65
C LYS A 433 5.46 -9.40 9.67
N LEU A 434 6.26 -9.15 8.62
CA LEU A 434 7.08 -7.96 8.49
C LEU A 434 6.33 -6.80 7.82
N ASP A 435 5.18 -7.06 7.22
CA ASP A 435 4.33 -6.03 6.63
C ASP A 435 4.00 -4.92 7.65
N GLY A 436 4.41 -3.68 7.34
CA GLY A 436 4.24 -2.53 8.23
C GLY A 436 5.25 -2.43 9.39
N SER A 437 6.15 -3.40 9.57
CA SER A 437 7.26 -3.28 10.53
C SER A 437 8.36 -2.38 9.97
N CYS A 438 8.91 -1.50 10.80
CA CYS A 438 9.95 -0.56 10.41
C CYS A 438 11.25 -0.83 11.16
N VAL A 439 12.37 -0.69 10.45
CA VAL A 439 13.73 -0.75 11.01
C VAL A 439 14.46 0.53 10.68
N ASP A 440 15.16 1.10 11.65
CA ASP A 440 15.90 2.33 11.49
C ASP A 440 17.38 2.17 11.86
N LYS A 441 18.22 3.03 11.28
CA LYS A 441 19.64 3.16 11.62
C LYS A 441 20.12 4.59 11.42
N VAL A 442 20.84 5.09 12.41
CA VAL A 442 21.53 6.38 12.35
C VAL A 442 22.85 6.21 11.60
N VAL A 443 23.05 7.00 10.53
CA VAL A 443 24.30 7.06 9.75
C VAL A 443 24.63 8.53 9.48
N GLY A 444 25.68 9.04 10.13
CA GLY A 444 26.06 10.45 10.07
C GLY A 444 24.98 11.37 10.65
N ASP A 445 24.60 12.40 9.90
CA ASP A 445 23.58 13.39 10.29
C ASP A 445 22.14 12.95 10.00
N TYR A 446 21.94 11.75 9.43
CA TYR A 446 20.63 11.26 9.02
C TYR A 446 20.27 9.94 9.72
N THR A 447 18.99 9.78 10.00
CA THR A 447 18.38 8.51 10.41
C THR A 447 17.62 7.94 9.23
N TYR A 448 18.04 6.77 8.75
CA TYR A 448 17.37 6.06 7.68
C TYR A 448 16.39 5.05 8.28
N GLU A 449 15.16 5.06 7.81
CA GLU A 449 14.10 4.16 8.26
C GLU A 449 13.53 3.43 7.04
N LEU A 450 13.42 2.11 7.16
CA LEU A 450 12.81 1.24 6.17
C LEU A 450 11.60 0.56 6.79
N CYS A 451 10.41 0.84 6.27
CA CYS A 451 9.20 0.06 6.57
C CYS A 451 8.98 -0.97 5.47
N PHE A 452 9.04 -2.27 5.81
CA PHE A 452 8.85 -3.36 4.86
C PHE A 452 7.48 -3.25 4.17
N PHE A 453 7.45 -3.38 2.84
CA PHE A 453 6.27 -3.22 1.97
C PHE A 453 5.58 -1.84 2.01
N GLY A 454 6.10 -0.91 2.80
CA GLY A 454 5.63 0.46 2.91
C GLY A 454 6.56 1.42 2.17
N LYS A 455 7.20 2.31 2.93
CA LYS A 455 8.08 3.37 2.43
C LYS A 455 9.44 3.37 3.14
N ALA A 456 10.45 3.81 2.43
CA ALA A 456 11.77 4.12 2.96
C ALA A 456 11.90 5.65 3.12
N THR A 457 12.35 6.09 4.30
CA THR A 457 12.48 7.52 4.62
C THR A 457 13.85 7.85 5.17
N GLN A 458 14.29 9.08 4.92
CA GLN A 458 15.48 9.67 5.50
C GLN A 458 15.04 10.83 6.38
N ARG A 459 15.37 10.80 7.67
CA ARG A 459 15.07 11.85 8.63
C ARG A 459 16.36 12.59 8.99
N SER A 460 16.39 13.91 8.87
CA SER A 460 17.49 14.75 9.33
C SER A 460 17.48 14.82 10.85
N ASN A 461 18.61 14.55 11.49
CA ASN A 461 18.72 14.63 12.95
C ASN A 461 18.71 16.08 13.46
N LYS A 462 19.11 17.05 12.62
CA LYS A 462 19.19 18.48 12.97
C LYS A 462 17.85 19.18 12.80
N ASP A 463 17.25 19.05 11.62
CA ASP A 463 16.08 19.84 11.23
C ASP A 463 14.75 19.09 11.40
N LYS A 464 14.79 17.82 11.82
CA LYS A 464 13.66 16.87 11.86
C LYS A 464 12.90 16.74 10.54
N SER A 465 13.44 17.26 9.44
CA SER A 465 12.86 17.14 8.11
C SER A 465 12.98 15.69 7.63
N SER A 466 11.90 15.17 7.04
CA SER A 466 11.86 13.81 6.50
C SER A 466 11.73 13.85 4.99
N ASN A 467 12.65 13.19 4.28
CA ASN A 467 12.59 12.97 2.85
C ASN A 467 12.11 11.55 2.57
N ASN A 468 11.19 11.42 1.60
CA ASN A 468 10.77 10.11 1.09
C ASN A 468 11.81 9.61 0.08
N LEU A 469 12.40 8.45 0.32
CA LEU A 469 13.36 7.82 -0.58
C LEU A 469 12.69 6.87 -1.58
N GLY A 470 11.48 6.39 -1.29
CA GLY A 470 10.72 5.51 -2.18
C GLY A 470 9.67 4.68 -1.46
N SER A 471 8.68 4.20 -2.22
CA SER A 471 7.67 3.24 -1.78
C SER A 471 7.92 1.88 -2.42
N PHE A 472 7.55 0.80 -1.74
CA PHE A 472 7.70 -0.56 -2.25
C PHE A 472 7.03 -0.70 -3.61
N ASN A 473 7.75 -1.28 -4.57
CA ASN A 473 7.25 -1.46 -5.93
C ASN A 473 7.26 -2.93 -6.33
N GLN A 474 8.41 -3.60 -6.22
CA GLN A 474 8.57 -4.99 -6.63
C GLN A 474 9.75 -5.67 -5.93
N TRP A 475 9.74 -7.00 -5.97
CA TRP A 475 10.90 -7.84 -5.68
C TRP A 475 11.88 -7.88 -6.85
N ASN A 476 12.97 -8.64 -6.70
CA ASN A 476 13.97 -8.82 -7.73
C ASN A 476 13.43 -9.61 -8.94
N THR A 477 13.09 -8.92 -10.01
CA THR A 477 12.59 -9.52 -11.25
C THR A 477 13.68 -10.19 -12.10
N ALA A 478 14.97 -10.08 -11.72
CA ALA A 478 16.06 -10.75 -12.43
C ALA A 478 16.16 -12.25 -12.10
N ALA A 479 15.46 -12.72 -11.06
CA ALA A 479 15.41 -14.11 -10.65
C ALA A 479 14.00 -14.68 -10.77
N ASP A 480 13.89 -16.01 -10.91
CA ASP A 480 12.60 -16.70 -11.04
C ASP A 480 11.74 -16.52 -9.78
N GLN A 481 10.45 -16.29 -9.98
CA GLN A 481 9.49 -16.13 -8.89
C GLN A 481 9.50 -17.35 -7.96
N GLY A 482 9.64 -17.11 -6.66
CA GLY A 482 9.71 -18.17 -5.66
C GLY A 482 11.12 -18.69 -5.35
N SER A 483 12.16 -18.25 -6.08
CA SER A 483 13.56 -18.58 -5.78
C SER A 483 14.14 -17.71 -4.65
N LEU A 484 15.23 -18.15 -4.03
CA LEU A 484 15.95 -17.36 -3.02
C LEU A 484 16.44 -16.03 -3.58
N GLY A 485 16.87 -16.01 -4.85
CA GLY A 485 17.33 -14.81 -5.54
C GLY A 485 16.23 -13.77 -5.82
N TYR A 486 14.96 -14.20 -5.86
CA TYR A 486 13.82 -13.29 -5.98
C TYR A 486 13.58 -12.52 -4.69
N TYR A 487 13.64 -13.22 -3.54
CA TYR A 487 13.42 -12.63 -2.21
C TYR A 487 14.68 -12.01 -1.59
N SER A 488 15.83 -12.08 -2.26
CA SER A 488 17.08 -11.49 -1.75
C SER A 488 17.14 -9.98 -1.92
N GLN A 489 16.30 -9.38 -2.76
CA GLN A 489 16.33 -7.95 -3.00
C GLN A 489 14.94 -7.36 -3.24
N GLN A 490 14.67 -6.21 -2.62
CA GLN A 490 13.46 -5.42 -2.81
C GLN A 490 13.78 -4.08 -3.45
N LEU A 491 12.90 -3.62 -4.34
CA LEU A 491 13.03 -2.34 -5.03
C LEU A 491 11.93 -1.37 -4.55
N TYR A 492 12.37 -0.22 -4.06
CA TYR A 492 11.53 0.90 -3.64
C TYR A 492 11.73 2.05 -4.63
N LYS A 493 10.64 2.48 -5.28
CA LYS A 493 10.66 3.50 -6.34
C LYS A 493 9.71 4.66 -6.00
N ASN A 494 9.66 5.68 -6.85
CA ASN A 494 8.75 6.83 -6.70
C ASN A 494 8.98 7.64 -5.41
N GLY A 495 10.24 7.81 -5.01
CA GLY A 495 10.61 8.73 -3.93
C GLY A 495 10.49 10.21 -4.31
N ALA A 496 10.82 11.08 -3.37
CA ALA A 496 10.80 12.52 -3.59
C ALA A 496 11.73 12.92 -4.75
N LYS A 497 11.28 13.85 -5.59
CA LYS A 497 12.03 14.33 -6.75
C LYS A 497 13.38 14.91 -6.32
N CYS A 498 14.44 14.46 -6.99
CA CYS A 498 15.80 14.96 -6.80
C CYS A 498 15.99 16.24 -7.63
N TRP A 499 16.72 17.24 -7.10
CA TRP A 499 16.92 18.52 -7.81
C TRP A 499 17.66 18.37 -9.14
N ASN A 500 18.53 17.36 -9.27
CA ASN A 500 19.31 17.11 -10.47
C ASN A 500 19.46 15.60 -10.76
N GLY A 501 18.36 14.85 -10.63
CA GLY A 501 18.36 13.41 -10.78
C GLY A 501 16.96 12.84 -10.95
N PRO A 502 16.84 11.52 -11.15
CA PRO A 502 15.56 10.84 -11.15
C PRO A 502 14.88 10.95 -9.78
N ASN A 503 13.63 10.51 -9.71
CA ASN A 503 12.98 10.32 -8.41
C ASN A 503 13.84 9.40 -7.55
N ARG A 504 13.99 9.73 -6.26
CA ARG A 504 14.78 8.90 -5.35
C ARG A 504 14.28 7.45 -5.37
N SER A 505 15.22 6.52 -5.28
CA SER A 505 14.94 5.08 -5.22
C SER A 505 15.86 4.39 -4.24
N VAL A 506 15.38 3.29 -3.66
CA VAL A 506 16.15 2.47 -2.72
C VAL A 506 16.10 1.02 -3.17
N THR A 507 17.28 0.41 -3.25
CA THR A 507 17.47 -1.02 -3.46
C THR A 507 17.86 -1.65 -2.13
N VAL A 508 17.05 -2.57 -1.62
CA VAL A 508 17.26 -3.23 -0.33
C VAL A 508 17.78 -4.65 -0.57
N ASP A 509 19.04 -4.88 -0.22
CA ASP A 509 19.69 -6.19 -0.24
C ASP A 509 19.46 -6.90 1.11
N LEU A 510 18.79 -8.03 1.08
CA LEU A 510 18.41 -8.82 2.25
C LEU A 510 19.40 -9.98 2.46
N SER A 511 19.88 -10.11 3.69
CA SER A 511 20.76 -11.20 4.11
C SER A 511 20.20 -11.94 5.32
N CYS A 512 20.53 -13.22 5.46
CA CYS A 512 20.10 -14.03 6.60
C CYS A 512 20.68 -13.49 7.91
N GLY A 513 19.82 -13.28 8.91
CA GLY A 513 20.20 -12.86 10.25
C GLY A 513 19.21 -13.32 11.31
N THR A 514 19.55 -13.16 12.59
CA THR A 514 18.70 -13.56 13.73
C THR A 514 17.54 -12.60 13.97
N SER A 515 17.69 -11.33 13.58
CA SER A 515 16.73 -10.25 13.81
C SER A 515 16.61 -9.36 12.56
N ASN A 516 15.50 -8.63 12.46
CA ASN A 516 15.33 -7.62 11.42
C ASN A 516 16.13 -6.38 11.80
N ALA A 517 17.18 -6.05 11.06
CA ALA A 517 17.99 -4.86 11.33
C ALA A 517 18.63 -4.31 10.06
N LEU A 518 18.67 -2.98 9.94
CA LEU A 518 19.39 -2.27 8.89
C LEU A 518 20.89 -2.26 9.23
N ILE A 519 21.71 -2.95 8.44
CA ILE A 519 23.17 -3.08 8.69
C ILE A 519 23.92 -1.88 8.15
N SER A 520 23.68 -1.49 6.90
CA SER A 520 24.41 -0.39 6.28
C SER A 520 23.58 0.29 5.23
N VAL A 521 23.81 1.59 5.09
CA VAL A 521 23.22 2.43 4.05
C VAL A 521 24.37 3.03 3.24
N SER A 522 24.26 2.94 1.92
CA SER A 522 25.21 3.53 0.98
C SER A 522 24.44 4.22 -0.14
N GLU A 523 24.93 5.38 -0.62
CA GLU A 523 24.42 6.08 -1.79
C GLU A 523 25.44 5.92 -2.92
N PRO A 524 25.37 4.83 -3.73
CA PRO A 524 26.32 4.60 -4.82
C PRO A 524 26.22 5.67 -5.91
N GLU A 525 25.00 6.09 -6.25
CA GLU A 525 24.72 7.11 -7.26
C GLU A 525 23.78 8.17 -6.69
N LYS A 526 23.78 9.37 -7.26
CA LYS A 526 22.94 10.48 -6.75
C LYS A 526 21.47 10.08 -6.73
N CYS A 527 20.84 10.17 -5.55
CA CYS A 527 19.44 9.83 -5.35
C CYS A 527 19.09 8.34 -5.56
N GLU A 528 20.10 7.46 -5.65
CA GLU A 528 19.95 6.01 -5.60
C GLU A 528 20.62 5.47 -4.33
N TYR A 529 19.83 4.84 -3.47
CA TYR A 529 20.32 4.30 -2.20
C TYR A 529 20.35 2.78 -2.25
N ARG A 530 21.33 2.19 -1.57
CA ARG A 530 21.45 0.76 -1.34
C ARG A 530 21.49 0.47 0.15
N PHE A 531 20.52 -0.29 0.63
CA PHE A 531 20.38 -0.69 2.02
C PHE A 531 20.75 -2.17 2.16
N LYS A 532 21.61 -2.53 3.12
CA LYS A 532 21.84 -3.92 3.49
C LYS A 532 21.07 -4.21 4.76
N VAL A 533 20.13 -5.15 4.71
CA VAL A 533 19.22 -5.48 5.80
C VAL A 533 19.36 -6.95 6.16
N THR A 534 19.40 -7.23 7.45
CA THR A 534 19.27 -8.60 7.96
C THR A 534 17.82 -8.92 8.23
N SER A 535 17.40 -10.15 7.90
CA SER A 535 16.10 -10.67 8.31
C SER A 535 16.18 -12.19 8.52
N PRO A 536 15.48 -12.76 9.51
CA PRO A 536 15.30 -14.20 9.62
C PRO A 536 14.40 -14.77 8.51
N ALA A 537 13.55 -13.97 7.85
CA ALA A 537 12.59 -14.47 6.86
C ALA A 537 13.27 -15.09 5.62
N ILE A 538 14.46 -14.62 5.26
CA ILE A 538 15.27 -15.13 4.14
C ILE A 538 16.12 -16.38 4.52
N CYS A 539 16.24 -16.70 5.81
CA CYS A 539 17.04 -17.83 6.27
C CYS A 539 16.36 -19.16 5.92
N TRP A 540 16.64 -19.70 4.75
CA TRP A 540 16.15 -21.00 4.34
C TRP A 540 16.93 -22.12 5.06
N PRO A 541 16.23 -23.15 5.58
CA PRO A 541 16.92 -24.34 6.05
C PRO A 541 17.64 -24.98 4.87
N GLU A 542 18.91 -25.37 5.05
CA GLU A 542 19.51 -26.28 4.08
C GLU A 542 18.71 -27.58 4.11
N ALA A 543 18.36 -28.09 2.94
CA ALA A 543 17.78 -29.42 2.84
C ALA A 543 18.77 -30.41 3.48
N PRO A 544 18.30 -31.35 4.33
CA PRO A 544 19.16 -32.40 4.84
C PRO A 544 19.66 -33.22 3.63
N GLY A 545 20.92 -33.02 3.23
CA GLY A 545 21.53 -33.69 2.08
C GLY A 545 21.91 -32.80 0.89
N SER A 546 21.85 -31.46 0.98
CA SER A 546 22.54 -30.63 -0.02
C SER A 546 24.03 -30.95 0.06
N PRO A 547 24.70 -31.38 -1.04
CA PRO A 547 26.12 -31.61 -0.99
C PRO A 547 26.79 -30.30 -0.61
N THR A 548 27.40 -30.30 0.57
CA THR A 548 28.39 -29.29 0.95
C THR A 548 29.43 -29.18 -0.16
N ASP A 549 30.07 -28.02 -0.29
CA ASP A 549 30.91 -27.55 -1.40
C ASP A 549 31.96 -28.55 -1.99
N GLU A 550 32.13 -29.74 -1.42
CA GLU A 550 32.83 -30.90 -2.00
C GLU A 550 32.31 -31.33 -3.39
N VAL A 551 31.03 -31.11 -3.73
CA VAL A 551 30.50 -31.52 -5.06
C VAL A 551 30.61 -30.42 -6.12
N LYS A 552 30.73 -29.14 -5.75
CA LYS A 552 30.92 -28.07 -6.75
C LYS A 552 32.28 -28.15 -7.45
N VAL A 553 33.31 -28.64 -6.76
CA VAL A 553 34.62 -28.92 -7.38
C VAL A 553 34.53 -30.05 -8.42
N LYS A 554 33.53 -30.95 -8.33
CA LYS A 554 33.32 -32.00 -9.34
C LYS A 554 32.64 -31.52 -10.62
N GLN A 555 32.05 -30.32 -10.63
CA GLN A 555 31.30 -29.80 -11.79
C GLN A 555 32.01 -28.66 -12.54
N GLU A 556 33.06 -28.07 -11.98
CA GLU A 556 33.82 -26.98 -12.61
C GLU A 556 35.19 -27.42 -13.17
N LEU A 557 35.40 -28.72 -13.40
CA LEU A 557 36.57 -29.29 -14.09
C LEU A 557 36.19 -29.96 -15.42
#